data_AF-A0A1Y1KIW7-F1
#
_entry.id   AF-A0A1Y1KIW7-F1
#
_cell.length_a   1.000
_cell.length_b   1.000
_cell.length_c   1.000
_cell.angle_alpha   90.00
_cell.angle_beta   90.00
_cell.angle_gamma   90.00
#
_symmetry.space_group_name_H-M   'P 1'
#
loop_
_entity.id
_entity.type
_entity.pdbx_description
1 polymer ?
#
loop_
_entity_poly.entity_id
_entity_poly.type
_entity_poly.pdbx_seq_one_letter_code
_entity_poly.pdbx_strand_id
1 'polypeptide(L)'
;ILRSAELVYADVQPVRDTSKNSLWRFFSSKDSTHPARTPLYPMMNKLRVIKSAAEVANMRKAGQISGRAITEAMKHGWAKEKDLHAFLDYQFIVNGCDGPAYIPVIAGGERANCIHYTVNNNTFKDGEFILVDAGGEYGTYITDISRTWPVSGKFSAAQRDLYEAVLKVQRTSVSLCRESA
;
A
#
# COMPACT_ATOMS: atom_id res chain seq x y z
N ILE A 1 17.24 -14.63 32.07
CA ILE A 1 16.08 -14.15 31.30
C ILE A 1 15.38 -15.32 30.59
N LEU A 2 15.94 -15.92 29.54
CA LEU A 2 15.24 -17.01 28.81
C LEU A 2 15.06 -18.33 29.58
N ARG A 3 15.97 -18.64 30.52
CA ARG A 3 15.91 -19.88 31.32
C ARG A 3 14.85 -19.86 32.43
N SER A 4 14.31 -18.68 32.75
CA SER A 4 13.29 -18.48 33.79
C SER A 4 11.94 -18.08 33.19
N ALA A 5 11.83 -18.03 31.86
CA ALA A 5 10.58 -17.74 31.18
C ALA A 5 9.76 -19.02 31.05
N GLU A 6 8.45 -18.93 31.24
CA GLU A 6 7.50 -20.04 31.03
C GLU A 6 7.00 -20.06 29.56
N LEU A 7 6.91 -18.89 28.94
CA LEU A 7 6.42 -18.69 27.58
C LEU A 7 7.26 -17.65 26.85
N VAL A 8 7.59 -17.91 25.57
CA VAL A 8 8.35 -17.00 24.72
C VAL A 8 7.57 -16.73 23.43
N TYR A 9 7.25 -15.46 23.16
CA TYR A 9 6.70 -15.01 21.89
C TYR A 9 7.82 -14.51 20.98
N ALA A 10 8.03 -15.18 19.85
CA ALA A 10 9.05 -14.77 18.89
C ALA A 10 8.73 -15.26 17.48
N ASP A 11 8.94 -14.40 16.49
CA ASP A 11 8.85 -14.74 15.06
C ASP A 11 10.15 -15.39 14.61
N VAL A 12 10.39 -16.60 15.11
CA VAL A 12 11.54 -17.40 14.70
C VAL A 12 11.12 -18.21 13.48
N GLN A 13 11.63 -17.83 12.31
CA GLN A 13 11.48 -18.64 11.10
C GLN A 13 12.09 -20.04 11.36
N PRO A 14 11.43 -21.14 10.95
CA PRO A 14 12.09 -22.43 10.91
C PRO A 14 13.22 -22.33 9.89
N VAL A 15 14.47 -22.36 10.37
CA VAL A 15 15.63 -22.30 9.49
C VAL A 15 15.66 -23.56 8.62
N ARG A 16 15.68 -23.38 7.29
CA ARG A 16 15.53 -24.48 6.32
C ARG A 16 16.70 -25.46 6.25
N ASP A 17 17.85 -25.17 6.87
CA ASP A 17 18.88 -26.16 7.20
C ASP A 17 19.91 -25.55 8.17
N THR A 18 19.91 -25.99 9.43
CA THR A 18 20.91 -25.59 10.45
C THR A 18 21.27 -26.77 11.33
N SER A 19 21.55 -27.92 10.71
CA SER A 19 22.17 -29.06 11.39
C SER A 19 23.50 -28.73 12.10
N LYS A 20 24.11 -27.56 11.83
CA LYS A 20 25.43 -27.15 12.35
C LYS A 20 25.47 -25.94 13.30
N ASN A 21 24.39 -25.21 13.56
CA ASN A 21 24.47 -23.98 14.36
C ASN A 21 24.07 -24.21 15.83
N SER A 22 25.00 -24.00 16.76
CA SER A 22 24.82 -24.22 18.21
C SER A 22 23.63 -23.44 18.78
N LEU A 23 23.47 -22.19 18.34
CA LEU A 23 22.32 -21.35 18.68
C LEU A 23 21.01 -21.96 18.19
N TRP A 24 20.98 -22.57 17.01
CA TRP A 24 19.76 -23.23 16.53
C TRP A 24 19.46 -24.51 17.29
N ARG A 25 20.45 -25.32 17.68
CA ARG A 25 20.20 -26.47 18.58
C ARG A 25 19.66 -26.00 19.93
N PHE A 26 20.16 -24.89 20.46
CA PHE A 26 19.60 -24.25 21.65
C PHE A 26 18.16 -23.76 21.42
N PHE A 27 17.84 -23.25 20.23
CA PHE A 27 16.47 -22.89 19.88
C PHE A 27 15.60 -24.10 19.44
N SER A 28 16.12 -25.23 19.01
CA SER A 28 15.32 -26.34 18.45
C SER A 28 15.26 -27.56 19.35
N SER A 29 16.01 -27.59 20.45
CA SER A 29 15.94 -28.69 21.41
C SER A 29 14.51 -28.83 21.94
N LYS A 30 13.98 -30.04 21.78
CA LYS A 30 12.69 -30.50 22.31
C LYS A 30 12.80 -30.95 23.77
N ASP A 31 13.93 -30.66 24.44
CA ASP A 31 14.05 -30.89 25.87
C ASP A 31 12.99 -30.08 26.62
N SER A 32 12.29 -30.77 27.53
CA SER A 32 11.21 -30.27 28.39
C SER A 32 11.63 -29.16 29.38
N THR A 33 12.86 -28.64 29.26
CA THR A 33 13.42 -27.57 30.10
C THR A 33 13.35 -26.19 29.43
N HIS A 34 12.85 -26.10 28.20
CA HIS A 34 12.72 -24.84 27.47
C HIS A 34 11.27 -24.34 27.42
N PRO A 35 11.03 -23.01 27.57
CA PRO A 35 9.69 -22.43 27.49
C PRO A 35 9.00 -22.74 26.17
N ALA A 36 7.69 -22.94 26.25
CA ALA A 36 6.83 -23.05 25.07
C ALA A 36 7.00 -21.80 24.19
N ARG A 37 6.99 -21.99 22.87
CA ARG A 37 7.17 -20.90 21.92
C ARG A 37 5.94 -20.69 21.08
N THR A 38 5.53 -19.45 21.00
CA THR A 38 4.38 -19.04 20.22
C THR A 38 4.81 -17.98 19.22
N PRO A 39 4.37 -18.06 17.95
CA PRO A 39 4.62 -16.99 17.00
C PRO A 39 4.09 -15.65 17.54
N LEU A 40 4.86 -14.59 17.38
CA LEU A 40 4.50 -13.26 17.87
C LEU A 40 3.54 -12.56 16.89
N TYR A 41 3.71 -12.78 15.58
CA TYR A 41 2.94 -12.13 14.52
C TYR A 41 1.40 -12.23 14.68
N PRO A 42 0.77 -13.33 15.14
CA PRO A 42 -0.67 -13.39 15.29
C PRO A 42 -1.18 -12.41 16.36
N MET A 43 -0.41 -12.24 17.45
CA MET A 43 -0.72 -11.29 18.51
C MET A 43 -0.49 -9.85 18.02
N MET A 44 0.65 -9.59 17.39
CA MET A 44 0.97 -8.27 16.85
C MET A 44 -0.03 -7.82 15.78
N ASN A 45 -0.49 -8.73 14.93
CA ASN A 45 -1.50 -8.41 13.92
C ASN A 45 -2.81 -7.98 14.57
N LYS A 46 -3.28 -8.65 15.64
CA LYS A 46 -4.49 -8.24 16.38
C LYS A 46 -4.35 -6.83 16.95
N LEU A 47 -3.19 -6.49 17.51
CA LEU A 47 -2.92 -5.15 18.05
C LEU A 47 -2.88 -4.10 16.93
N ARG A 48 -2.26 -4.41 15.79
CA ARG A 48 -2.14 -3.49 14.64
C ARG A 48 -3.44 -3.26 13.88
N VAL A 49 -4.48 -4.09 14.06
CA VAL A 49 -5.78 -3.88 13.40
C VAL A 49 -6.44 -2.59 13.91
N ILE A 50 -6.44 -2.36 15.22
CA ILE A 50 -7.07 -1.20 15.86
C ILE A 50 -6.02 -0.10 16.05
N LYS A 51 -6.18 1.00 15.33
CA LYS A 51 -5.22 2.12 15.36
C LYS A 51 -5.53 3.03 16.53
N SER A 52 -4.51 3.41 17.29
CA SER A 52 -4.60 4.50 18.24
C SER A 52 -4.82 5.84 17.54
N ALA A 53 -5.25 6.86 18.29
CA ALA A 53 -5.47 8.21 17.74
C ALA A 53 -4.22 8.81 17.08
N ALA A 54 -3.03 8.52 17.62
CA ALA A 54 -1.76 8.97 17.04
C ALA A 54 -1.46 8.31 15.69
N GLU A 55 -1.73 7.00 15.57
CA GLU A 55 -1.57 6.27 14.30
C GLU A 55 -2.55 6.77 13.24
N VAL A 56 -3.81 7.02 13.62
CA VAL A 56 -4.81 7.63 12.73
C VAL A 56 -4.36 9.02 12.27
N ALA A 57 -3.75 9.83 13.14
CA ALA A 57 -3.21 11.13 12.75
C ALA A 57 -2.08 11.02 11.71
N ASN A 58 -1.18 10.05 11.86
CA ASN A 58 -0.13 9.77 10.87
C ASN A 58 -0.72 9.31 9.52
N MET A 59 -1.64 8.34 9.54
CA MET A 59 -2.34 7.88 8.34
C MET A 59 -3.10 9.03 7.64
N ARG A 60 -3.75 9.89 8.41
CA ARG A 60 -4.46 11.07 7.88
C ARG A 60 -3.50 12.05 7.21
N LYS A 61 -2.34 12.32 7.82
CA LYS A 61 -1.31 13.19 7.24
C LYS A 61 -0.78 12.61 5.93
N ALA A 62 -0.42 11.33 5.92
CA ALA A 62 0.00 10.62 4.72
C ALA A 62 -1.08 10.76 3.63
N GLY A 63 -2.34 10.44 3.95
CA GLY A 63 -3.45 10.49 2.99
C GLY A 63 -3.70 11.88 2.40
N GLN A 64 -3.51 12.93 3.20
CA GLN A 64 -3.61 14.31 2.73
C GLN A 64 -2.49 14.69 1.76
N ILE A 65 -1.24 14.28 2.04
CA ILE A 65 -0.11 14.52 1.16
C ILE A 65 -0.33 13.78 -0.17
N SER A 66 -0.59 12.47 -0.11
CA SER A 66 -0.80 11.63 -1.29
C SER A 66 -1.98 12.10 -2.14
N GLY A 67 -3.11 12.43 -1.49
CA GLY A 67 -4.30 12.93 -2.18
C GLY A 67 -4.05 14.27 -2.88
N ARG A 68 -3.26 15.18 -2.28
CA ARG A 68 -2.87 16.44 -2.93
C ARG A 68 -1.93 16.19 -4.10
N ALA A 69 -0.93 15.33 -3.96
CA ALA A 69 0.01 14.99 -5.04
C ALA A 69 -0.73 14.43 -6.27
N ILE A 70 -1.67 13.50 -6.08
CA ILE A 70 -2.49 12.95 -7.17
C ILE A 70 -3.43 14.02 -7.75
N THR A 71 -3.97 14.91 -6.91
CA THR A 71 -4.79 16.04 -7.37
C THR A 71 -3.97 17.00 -8.25
N GLU A 72 -2.72 17.31 -7.87
CA GLU A 72 -1.82 18.08 -8.71
C GLU A 72 -1.48 17.34 -10.00
N ALA A 73 -1.25 16.02 -9.94
CA ALA A 73 -1.00 15.22 -11.15
C ALA A 73 -2.16 15.33 -12.17
N MET A 74 -3.42 15.30 -11.71
CA MET A 74 -4.60 15.42 -12.57
C MET A 74 -4.74 16.79 -13.25
N LYS A 75 -4.05 17.84 -12.76
CA LYS A 75 -4.07 19.18 -13.37
C LYS A 75 -3.13 19.32 -14.56
N HIS A 76 -2.20 18.37 -14.73
CA HIS A 76 -1.19 18.41 -15.79
C HIS A 76 -1.54 17.42 -16.90
N GLY A 77 -1.20 17.78 -18.13
CA GLY A 77 -1.17 16.82 -19.24
C GLY A 77 0.11 15.99 -19.19
N TRP A 78 0.00 14.68 -19.37
CA TRP A 78 1.14 13.76 -19.33
C TRP A 78 1.33 13.10 -20.69
N ALA A 79 2.56 13.10 -21.18
CA ALA A 79 2.92 12.37 -22.38
C ALA A 79 3.35 10.93 -22.08
N LYS A 80 4.02 10.68 -20.96
CA LYS A 80 4.61 9.36 -20.65
C LYS A 80 4.30 8.93 -19.22
N GLU A 81 4.09 7.64 -19.03
CA GLU A 81 3.82 7.02 -17.73
C GLU A 81 4.97 7.25 -16.75
N LYS A 82 6.22 7.12 -17.23
CA LYS A 82 7.43 7.34 -16.41
C LYS A 82 7.58 8.77 -15.89
N ASP A 83 7.09 9.76 -16.63
CA ASP A 83 7.22 11.16 -16.23
C ASP A 83 6.22 11.45 -15.09
N LEU A 84 5.02 10.88 -15.19
CA LEU A 84 4.02 10.90 -14.11
C LEU A 84 4.49 10.10 -12.88
N HIS A 85 5.19 8.97 -13.06
CA HIS A 85 5.84 8.22 -11.99
C HIS A 85 6.78 9.10 -11.19
N ALA A 86 7.78 9.68 -11.86
CA ALA A 86 8.78 10.51 -11.22
C ALA A 86 8.16 11.74 -10.54
N PHE A 87 7.11 12.32 -11.14
CA PHE A 87 6.37 13.43 -10.54
C PHE A 87 5.72 13.02 -9.20
N LEU A 88 5.03 11.89 -9.15
CA LEU A 88 4.36 11.44 -7.92
C LEU A 88 5.37 11.14 -6.81
N ASP A 89 6.44 10.41 -7.12
CA ASP A 89 7.52 10.12 -6.16
C ASP A 89 8.11 11.40 -5.57
N TYR A 90 8.44 12.36 -6.45
CA TYR A 90 8.94 13.67 -6.03
C TYR A 90 7.93 14.36 -5.11
N GLN A 91 6.66 14.44 -5.52
CA GLN A 91 5.62 15.13 -4.75
C GLN A 91 5.39 14.49 -3.38
N PHE A 92 5.45 13.17 -3.26
CA PHE A 92 5.34 12.54 -1.94
C PHE A 92 6.49 12.98 -1.04
N ILE A 93 7.72 12.86 -1.50
CA ILE A 93 8.93 13.15 -0.71
C ILE A 93 8.96 14.63 -0.28
N VAL A 94 8.83 15.56 -1.22
CA VAL A 94 9.01 17.00 -0.90
C VAL A 94 7.89 17.57 -0.03
N ASN A 95 6.72 16.93 -0.01
CA ASN A 95 5.60 17.32 0.84
C ASN A 95 5.59 16.57 2.19
N GLY A 96 6.62 15.78 2.47
CA GLY A 96 6.90 15.23 3.80
C GLY A 96 6.49 13.79 4.02
N CYS A 97 6.22 13.01 2.96
CA CYS A 97 6.26 11.54 3.04
C CYS A 97 7.72 11.06 3.02
N ASP A 98 7.97 9.87 3.57
CA ASP A 98 9.30 9.22 3.57
C ASP A 98 9.67 8.68 2.18
N GLY A 99 8.67 8.45 1.33
CA GLY A 99 8.79 7.91 -0.02
C GLY A 99 7.46 7.37 -0.54
N PRO A 100 7.45 6.67 -1.68
CA PRO A 100 6.28 5.91 -2.13
C PRO A 100 6.04 4.71 -1.20
N ALA A 101 4.77 4.41 -0.92
CA ALA A 101 4.35 3.29 -0.09
C ALA A 101 4.55 1.92 -0.77
N TYR A 102 4.51 1.88 -2.09
CA TYR A 102 4.69 0.71 -2.95
C TYR A 102 5.04 1.17 -4.36
N ILE A 103 5.42 0.22 -5.22
CA ILE A 103 5.71 0.53 -6.64
C ILE A 103 4.38 0.96 -7.29
N PRO A 104 4.25 2.21 -7.78
CA PRO A 104 2.99 2.69 -8.31
C PRO A 104 2.58 1.97 -9.60
N VAL A 105 1.28 1.87 -9.85
CA VAL A 105 0.72 1.48 -11.14
C VAL A 105 0.39 2.76 -11.90
N ILE A 106 0.95 2.95 -13.10
CA ILE A 106 0.67 4.11 -13.94
C ILE A 106 0.43 3.62 -15.36
N ALA A 107 -0.84 3.43 -15.69
CA ALA A 107 -1.25 2.69 -16.87
C ALA A 107 -2.18 3.51 -17.77
N GLY A 108 -1.79 3.69 -19.03
CA GLY A 108 -2.69 4.23 -20.06
C GLY A 108 -3.50 3.16 -20.79
N GLY A 109 -4.77 3.45 -21.09
CA GLY A 109 -5.61 2.62 -21.97
C GLY A 109 -5.71 1.16 -21.52
N GLU A 110 -5.50 0.22 -22.46
CA GLU A 110 -5.62 -1.23 -22.22
C GLU A 110 -4.67 -1.75 -21.12
N ARG A 111 -3.55 -1.07 -20.87
CA ARG A 111 -2.59 -1.46 -19.83
C ARG A 111 -3.22 -1.41 -18.44
N ALA A 112 -4.23 -0.57 -18.23
CA ALA A 112 -5.00 -0.49 -17.00
C ALA A 112 -5.79 -1.79 -16.70
N ASN A 113 -5.94 -2.70 -17.67
CA ASN A 113 -6.55 -4.02 -17.45
C ASN A 113 -5.57 -5.03 -16.82
N CYS A 114 -4.27 -4.72 -16.74
CA CYS A 114 -3.29 -5.50 -16.00
C CYS A 114 -3.19 -4.95 -14.57
N ILE A 115 -3.78 -5.66 -13.61
CA ILE A 115 -3.99 -5.18 -12.23
C ILE A 115 -2.69 -4.68 -11.58
N HIS A 116 -1.57 -5.38 -11.79
CA HIS A 116 -0.26 -4.99 -11.24
C HIS A 116 0.71 -4.52 -12.33
N TYR A 117 0.26 -3.65 -13.25
CA TYR A 117 1.13 -3.03 -14.24
C TYR A 117 2.09 -2.03 -13.58
N THR A 118 3.36 -2.41 -13.41
CA THR A 118 4.39 -1.54 -12.80
C THR A 118 5.52 -1.15 -13.77
N VAL A 119 5.40 -1.53 -15.04
CA VAL A 119 6.44 -1.26 -16.05
C VAL A 119 6.56 0.24 -16.31
N ASN A 120 5.44 0.97 -16.30
CA ASN A 120 5.32 2.43 -16.28
C ASN A 120 6.25 3.15 -17.28
N ASN A 121 6.41 2.61 -18.49
CA ASN A 121 7.40 3.11 -19.45
C ASN A 121 6.81 3.44 -20.83
N ASN A 122 5.48 3.41 -20.96
CA ASN A 122 4.80 3.70 -22.22
C ASN A 122 4.41 5.18 -22.33
N THR A 123 3.89 5.54 -23.51
CA THR A 123 3.35 6.85 -23.83
C THR A 123 1.83 6.81 -23.71
N PHE A 124 1.23 7.86 -23.13
CA PHE A 124 -0.22 8.05 -23.12
C PHE A 124 -0.70 8.46 -24.51
N LYS A 125 -1.82 7.88 -24.95
CA LYS A 125 -2.44 8.22 -26.24
C LYS A 125 -3.71 9.02 -26.03
N ASP A 126 -4.03 9.88 -27.00
CA ASP A 126 -5.31 10.59 -26.98
C ASP A 126 -6.48 9.61 -27.00
N GLY A 127 -7.55 9.95 -26.28
CA GLY A 127 -8.70 9.08 -26.08
C GLY A 127 -8.51 7.95 -25.05
N GLU A 128 -7.32 7.75 -24.48
CA GLU A 128 -7.11 6.78 -23.39
C GLU A 128 -7.55 7.35 -22.03
N PHE A 129 -7.83 6.45 -21.09
CA PHE A 129 -7.73 6.75 -19.66
C PHE A 129 -6.29 6.67 -19.19
N ILE A 130 -5.96 7.47 -18.17
CA ILE A 130 -4.84 7.27 -17.26
C ILE A 130 -5.40 6.64 -16.00
N LEU A 131 -4.92 5.47 -15.61
CA LEU A 131 -5.14 4.87 -14.30
C LEU A 131 -3.85 5.00 -13.49
N VAL A 132 -3.95 5.60 -12.31
CA VAL A 132 -2.88 5.67 -11.32
C VAL A 132 -3.32 4.94 -10.07
N ASP A 133 -2.47 4.05 -9.57
CA ASP A 133 -2.51 3.51 -8.22
C ASP A 133 -1.20 3.88 -7.51
N ALA A 134 -1.26 4.81 -6.56
CA ALA A 134 -0.08 5.32 -5.90
C ALA A 134 -0.42 5.91 -4.52
N GLY A 135 0.57 5.90 -3.64
CA GLY A 135 0.49 6.56 -2.35
C GLY A 135 1.86 6.77 -1.75
N GLY A 136 2.01 7.79 -0.91
CA GLY A 136 3.17 7.99 -0.06
C GLY A 136 3.07 7.22 1.26
N GLU A 137 4.23 6.98 1.87
CA GLU A 137 4.40 6.49 3.24
C GLU A 137 4.80 7.62 4.17
N TYR A 138 4.30 7.62 5.40
CA TYR A 138 4.74 8.55 6.43
C TYR A 138 4.82 7.87 7.80
N GLY A 139 6.00 7.84 8.39
CA GLY A 139 6.25 7.24 9.70
C GLY A 139 5.83 5.78 9.74
N THR A 140 6.14 5.00 8.69
CA THR A 140 5.73 3.60 8.47
C THR A 140 4.25 3.36 8.17
N TYR A 141 3.42 4.42 8.11
CA TYR A 141 2.03 4.33 7.70
C TYR A 141 1.89 4.63 6.22
N ILE A 142 1.30 3.69 5.50
CA ILE A 142 1.12 3.79 4.05
C ILE A 142 -0.22 4.43 3.69
N THR A 143 -0.27 4.96 2.47
CA THR A 143 -1.51 5.31 1.79
C THR A 143 -1.68 4.48 0.55
N ASP A 144 -2.93 4.26 0.16
CA ASP A 144 -3.30 3.47 -1.01
C ASP A 144 -4.44 4.19 -1.72
N ILE A 145 -4.16 4.73 -2.90
CA ILE A 145 -5.09 5.60 -3.63
C ILE A 145 -5.01 5.28 -5.12
N SER A 146 -6.10 4.76 -5.67
CA SER A 146 -6.29 4.68 -7.12
C SER A 146 -7.19 5.80 -7.65
N ARG A 147 -6.82 6.39 -8.79
CA ARG A 147 -7.60 7.39 -9.55
C ARG A 147 -7.49 7.13 -11.05
N THR A 148 -8.58 7.38 -11.76
CA THR A 148 -8.63 7.25 -13.22
C THR A 148 -9.21 8.53 -13.83
N TRP A 149 -8.56 9.07 -14.85
CA TRP A 149 -9.03 10.26 -15.58
C TRP A 149 -8.61 10.21 -17.06
N PRO A 150 -9.29 10.92 -17.97
CA PRO A 150 -8.94 10.92 -19.40
C PRO A 150 -7.63 11.66 -19.67
N VAL A 151 -6.80 11.13 -20.58
CA VAL A 151 -5.57 11.81 -21.06
C VAL A 151 -5.88 13.21 -21.61
N SER A 152 -7.02 13.35 -22.29
CA SER A 152 -7.49 14.60 -22.89
C SER A 152 -7.99 15.64 -21.88
N GLY A 153 -8.16 15.27 -20.60
CA GLY A 153 -8.81 16.08 -19.58
C GLY A 153 -10.34 16.17 -19.70
N LYS A 154 -10.96 15.50 -20.69
CA LYS A 154 -12.42 15.47 -20.88
C LYS A 154 -12.90 14.04 -21.14
N PHE A 155 -13.88 13.61 -20.37
CA PHE A 155 -14.48 12.29 -20.55
C PHE A 155 -15.29 12.24 -21.85
N SER A 156 -15.08 11.19 -22.65
CA SER A 156 -16.06 10.78 -23.67
C SER A 156 -17.31 10.21 -23.00
N ALA A 157 -18.39 10.01 -23.77
CA ALA A 157 -19.62 9.42 -23.24
C ALA A 157 -19.36 8.02 -22.65
N ALA A 158 -18.72 7.13 -23.41
CA ALA A 158 -18.41 5.77 -22.94
C ALA A 158 -17.46 5.75 -21.73
N GLN A 159 -16.46 6.63 -21.70
CA GLN A 159 -15.57 6.79 -20.54
C GLN A 159 -16.36 7.23 -19.31
N ARG A 160 -17.25 8.21 -19.45
CA ARG A 160 -18.09 8.71 -18.35
C ARG A 160 -18.99 7.61 -17.80
N ASP A 161 -19.66 6.85 -18.66
CA ASP A 161 -20.57 5.78 -18.24
C ASP A 161 -19.84 4.74 -17.37
N LEU A 162 -18.65 4.30 -17.79
CA LEU A 162 -17.82 3.37 -17.03
C LEU A 162 -17.33 3.97 -15.70
N TYR A 163 -16.87 5.21 -15.74
CA TYR A 163 -16.39 5.91 -14.54
C TYR A 163 -17.50 6.09 -13.49
N GLU A 164 -18.69 6.51 -13.92
CA GLU A 164 -19.83 6.73 -13.03
C GLU A 164 -20.34 5.42 -12.42
N ALA A 165 -20.29 4.31 -13.15
CA ALA A 165 -20.62 2.99 -12.61
C ALA A 165 -19.70 2.61 -11.43
N VAL A 166 -18.38 2.74 -11.60
CA VAL A 166 -17.40 2.44 -10.53
C VAL A 166 -17.51 3.44 -9.39
N LEU A 167 -17.68 4.73 -9.69
CA LEU A 167 -17.84 5.78 -8.68
C LEU A 167 -19.09 5.54 -7.81
N LYS A 168 -20.19 5.07 -8.40
CA LYS A 168 -21.42 4.74 -7.66
C LYS A 168 -21.17 3.60 -6.68
N VAL A 169 -20.50 2.54 -7.11
CA VAL A 169 -20.12 1.42 -6.22
C VAL A 169 -19.22 1.93 -5.10
N GLN A 170 -18.16 2.66 -5.43
CA GLN A 170 -17.20 3.20 -4.46
C GLN A 170 -17.90 4.06 -3.38
N ARG A 171 -18.75 5.00 -3.79
CA ARG A 171 -19.47 5.90 -2.86
C ARG A 171 -20.43 5.12 -1.97
N THR A 172 -21.13 4.15 -2.55
CA THR A 172 -22.06 3.29 -1.79
C THR A 172 -21.28 2.49 -0.76
N SER A 173 -20.21 1.79 -1.15
CA SER A 173 -19.39 1.00 -0.24
C SER A 173 -18.81 1.83 0.91
N VAL A 174 -18.27 3.03 0.62
CA VAL A 174 -17.76 3.94 1.66
C VAL A 174 -18.87 4.37 2.62
N SER A 175 -20.07 4.65 2.12
CA SER A 175 -21.21 5.04 2.98
C SER A 175 -21.65 3.93 3.96
N LEU A 176 -21.32 2.68 3.67
CA LEU A 176 -21.62 1.51 4.49
C LEU A 176 -20.53 1.20 5.53
N CYS A 177 -19.37 1.86 5.47
CA CYS A 177 -18.27 1.66 6.43
C CYS A 177 -18.57 2.32 7.78
N ARG A 178 -19.36 1.64 8.61
CA ARG A 178 -19.71 2.03 9.98
C ARG A 178 -19.54 0.84 10.93
N GLU A 179 -19.31 1.11 12.21
CA GLU A 179 -19.14 0.08 13.23
C GLU A 179 -20.36 -0.85 13.35
N SER A 180 -21.56 -0.32 13.13
CA SER A 180 -22.82 -1.04 13.25
C SER A 180 -23.26 -1.81 11.99
N ALA A 181 -22.40 -1.91 10.97
CA ALA A 181 -22.75 -2.52 9.68
C ALA A 181 -22.79 -4.04 9.75
#